data_AF-A0A1Q5SVL0-F1
#
_entry.id   AF-A0A1Q5SVL0-F1
#
_cell.length_a   1.000
_cell.length_b   1.000
_cell.length_c   1.000
_cell.angle_alpha   90.00
_cell.angle_beta   90.00
_cell.angle_gamma   90.00
#
_symmetry.space_group_name_H-M   'P 1'
#
loop_
_entity.id
_entity.type
_entity.pdbx_description
1 polymer ?
#
loop_
_entity_poly.entity_id
_entity_poly.type
_entity_poly.pdbx_seq_one_letter_code
_entity_poly.pdbx_strand_id
1 'polypeptide(L)'
;MSLFDHDSIFIYILSEHNNGKYNLEYFLNRVNVFHRDKGKCKICAIYLNPGNFHCHHIDPSKPLNEINKTVNLISLCNQCHKLVHSNQEPPFTERKMINKLTEYRNKLKI
;
A
#
# COMPACT_ATOMS: atom_id res chain seq x y z
N MET A 1 -15.36 12.65 2.85
CA MET A 1 -15.12 12.50 1.40
C MET A 1 -14.99 11.01 1.13
N SER A 2 -16.05 10.36 0.66
CA SER A 2 -15.98 8.91 0.37
C SER A 2 -15.18 8.72 -0.92
N LEU A 3 -14.20 7.83 -0.89
CA LEU A 3 -13.29 7.52 -1.99
C LEU A 3 -13.96 6.77 -3.16
N PHE A 4 -15.28 6.89 -3.31
CA PHE A 4 -16.12 6.14 -4.25
C PHE A 4 -17.03 7.02 -5.11
N ASP A 5 -16.87 8.34 -5.06
CA ASP A 5 -17.41 9.20 -6.09
C ASP A 5 -16.46 9.19 -7.31
N HIS A 6 -16.98 8.80 -8.47
CA HIS A 6 -16.20 8.68 -9.71
C HIS A 6 -15.56 10.02 -10.12
N ASP A 7 -16.26 11.13 -9.84
CA ASP A 7 -15.79 12.47 -10.18
C ASP A 7 -14.60 12.88 -9.30
N SER A 8 -14.63 12.46 -8.02
CA SER A 8 -13.55 12.72 -7.07
C SER A 8 -12.23 12.03 -7.46
N ILE A 9 -12.27 10.82 -8.03
CA ILE A 9 -11.06 10.12 -8.52
C ILE A 9 -10.51 10.81 -9.76
N PHE A 10 -11.38 11.21 -10.69
CA PHE A 10 -10.98 11.87 -11.93
C PHE A 10 -10.27 13.21 -11.65
N ILE A 11 -10.86 14.05 -10.81
CA ILE A 11 -10.25 15.31 -10.39
C ILE A 11 -8.92 15.07 -9.68
N TYR A 12 -8.85 14.08 -8.80
CA TYR A 12 -7.62 13.75 -8.06
C TYR A 12 -6.48 13.26 -8.98
N ILE A 13 -6.79 12.54 -10.05
CA ILE A 13 -5.78 12.11 -11.04
C ILE A 13 -5.23 13.32 -11.81
N LEU A 14 -6.08 14.31 -12.12
CA LEU A 14 -5.69 15.49 -12.90
C LEU A 14 -4.93 16.54 -12.09
N SER A 15 -5.04 16.55 -10.76
CA SER A 15 -4.46 17.58 -9.90
C SER A 15 -2.99 17.35 -9.48
N GLU A 16 -2.26 16.43 -10.14
CA GLU A 16 -0.80 16.21 -9.96
C GLU A 16 -0.37 16.02 -8.48
N HIS A 17 -1.19 15.35 -7.66
CA HIS A 17 -0.90 15.16 -6.24
C HIS A 17 0.39 14.37 -5.99
N ASN A 18 1.14 14.79 -4.95
CA ASN A 18 2.39 14.16 -4.52
C ASN A 18 3.41 14.00 -5.67
N ASN A 19 3.68 15.10 -6.38
CA ASN A 19 4.62 15.15 -7.51
C ASN A 19 4.29 14.08 -8.58
N GLY A 20 3.00 13.90 -8.89
CA GLY A 20 2.51 12.94 -9.88
C GLY A 20 2.54 11.47 -9.44
N LYS A 21 2.98 11.16 -8.21
CA LYS A 21 3.06 9.77 -7.71
C LYS A 21 1.70 9.08 -7.68
N TYR A 22 0.62 9.80 -7.37
CA TYR A 22 -0.72 9.22 -7.32
C TYR A 22 -1.49 9.47 -8.63
N ASN A 23 -0.95 8.92 -9.72
CA ASN A 23 -1.48 9.03 -11.09
C ASN A 23 -2.35 7.81 -11.49
N LEU A 24 -2.82 7.80 -12.75
CA LEU A 24 -3.64 6.72 -13.30
C LEU A 24 -3.00 5.34 -13.13
N GLU A 25 -1.69 5.19 -13.35
CA GLU A 25 -0.99 3.91 -13.19
C GLU A 25 -1.10 3.42 -11.74
N TYR A 26 -0.93 4.30 -10.75
CA TYR A 26 -1.12 3.94 -9.34
C TYR A 26 -2.53 3.37 -9.13
N PHE A 27 -3.58 4.12 -9.49
CA PHE A 27 -4.96 3.70 -9.23
C PHE A 27 -5.34 2.37 -9.92
N LEU A 28 -4.92 2.15 -11.17
CA LEU A 28 -5.14 0.89 -11.86
C LEU A 28 -4.38 -0.26 -11.20
N ASN A 29 -3.10 -0.04 -10.86
CA ASN A 29 -2.27 -1.08 -10.26
C ASN A 29 -2.67 -1.41 -8.81
N ARG A 30 -3.31 -0.50 -8.07
CA ARG A 30 -3.88 -0.82 -6.75
C ARG A 30 -4.87 -1.98 -6.80
N VAL A 31 -5.74 -2.01 -7.81
CA VAL A 31 -6.73 -3.08 -7.99
C VAL A 31 -6.02 -4.38 -8.37
N ASN A 32 -5.04 -4.32 -9.28
CA ASN A 32 -4.22 -5.47 -9.65
C ASN A 32 -3.47 -6.06 -8.44
N VAL A 33 -2.92 -5.21 -7.59
CA VAL A 33 -2.19 -5.58 -6.36
C VAL A 33 -3.13 -6.22 -5.34
N PHE A 34 -4.34 -5.68 -5.16
CA PHE A 34 -5.36 -6.29 -4.31
C PHE A 34 -5.70 -7.72 -4.76
N HIS A 35 -5.92 -7.92 -6.05
CA HIS A 35 -6.19 -9.25 -6.62
C HIS A 35 -5.00 -10.20 -6.48
N ARG A 36 -3.78 -9.77 -6.83
CA ARG A 36 -2.55 -10.55 -6.67
C ARG A 36 -2.34 -11.00 -5.22
N ASP A 37 -2.66 -10.12 -4.27
CA ASP A 37 -2.54 -10.37 -2.83
C ASP A 37 -3.77 -11.11 -2.26
N LYS A 38 -4.70 -11.53 -3.12
CA LYS A 38 -5.90 -12.32 -2.79
C LYS A 38 -6.82 -11.63 -1.78
N GLY A 39 -6.88 -10.30 -1.84
CA GLY A 39 -7.67 -9.48 -0.90
C GLY A 39 -7.24 -9.63 0.55
N LYS A 40 -5.97 -9.99 0.82
CA LYS A 40 -5.44 -10.19 2.16
C LYS A 40 -4.26 -9.27 2.44
N CYS A 41 -4.15 -8.83 3.70
CA CYS A 41 -2.98 -8.11 4.16
C CYS A 41 -1.73 -8.96 3.97
N LYS A 42 -0.71 -8.41 3.31
CA LYS A 42 0.50 -9.17 3.02
C LYS A 42 1.29 -9.56 4.26
N ILE A 43 1.15 -8.82 5.35
CA ILE A 43 1.78 -9.13 6.65
C ILE A 43 0.89 -10.11 7.44
N CYS A 44 -0.26 -9.66 7.95
CA CYS A 44 -1.09 -10.41 8.90
C CYS A 44 -2.16 -11.32 8.29
N ALA A 45 -2.27 -11.39 6.95
CA ALA A 45 -3.21 -12.25 6.22
C ALA A 45 -4.71 -12.04 6.47
N ILE A 46 -5.12 -11.04 7.26
CA ILE A 46 -6.54 -10.68 7.41
C ILE A 46 -7.13 -10.24 6.07
N TYR A 47 -8.43 -10.49 5.88
CA TYR A 47 -9.14 -10.01 4.71
C TYR A 47 -9.27 -8.49 4.72
N LEU A 48 -9.09 -7.91 3.53
CA LEU A 48 -9.17 -6.49 3.29
C LEU A 48 -10.55 -6.12 2.74
N ASN A 49 -11.03 -4.97 3.14
CA ASN A 49 -12.29 -4.36 2.74
C ASN A 49 -12.05 -2.85 2.49
N PRO A 50 -13.03 -2.14 1.92
CA PRO A 50 -12.92 -0.69 1.67
C PRO A 50 -12.50 0.16 2.87
N GLY A 51 -12.83 -0.25 4.09
CA GLY A 51 -12.50 0.48 5.32
C GLY A 51 -11.12 0.18 5.92
N ASN A 52 -10.43 -0.88 5.47
CA ASN A 52 -9.11 -1.24 6.01
C ASN A 52 -8.01 -1.45 4.96
N PHE A 53 -8.33 -1.34 3.66
CA PHE A 53 -7.37 -1.55 2.58
C PHE A 53 -6.46 -0.34 2.35
N HIS A 54 -5.16 -0.56 2.43
CA HIS A 54 -4.14 0.37 1.94
C HIS A 54 -3.25 -0.31 0.89
N CYS A 55 -2.98 0.41 -0.20
CA CYS A 55 -1.95 0.02 -1.15
C CYS A 55 -0.68 0.80 -0.83
N HIS A 56 0.33 0.09 -0.36
CA HIS A 56 1.57 0.64 0.16
C HIS A 56 2.69 0.53 -0.87
N HIS A 57 3.43 1.61 -1.08
CA HIS A 57 4.68 1.63 -1.84
C HIS A 57 5.79 1.02 -0.99
N ILE A 58 6.37 -0.09 -1.44
CA ILE A 58 7.45 -0.81 -0.73
C ILE A 58 8.70 0.06 -0.63
N ASP A 59 9.15 0.61 -1.76
CA ASP A 59 10.23 1.59 -1.83
C ASP A 59 9.65 2.92 -2.36
N PRO A 60 9.44 3.91 -1.48
CA PRO A 60 8.87 5.19 -1.87
C PRO A 60 9.88 6.09 -2.60
N SER A 61 11.17 5.73 -2.66
CA SER A 61 12.24 6.52 -3.29
C SER A 61 12.39 6.27 -4.79
N LYS A 62 11.67 5.27 -5.34
CA LYS A 62 11.74 4.92 -6.76
C LYS A 62 11.32 6.07 -7.68
N PRO A 63 11.91 6.20 -8.88
CA PRO A 63 11.52 7.21 -9.86
C PRO A 63 10.09 6.99 -10.35
N LEU A 64 9.45 8.04 -10.89
CA LEU A 64 8.03 8.05 -11.25
C LEU A 64 7.63 6.92 -12.24
N ASN A 65 8.53 6.55 -13.15
CA ASN A 65 8.33 5.47 -14.11
C ASN A 65 8.39 4.05 -13.49
N GLU A 66 8.83 3.92 -12.23
CA GLU A 66 8.93 2.64 -11.52
C GLU A 66 8.07 2.57 -10.25
N ILE A 67 7.80 3.71 -9.62
CA ILE A 67 7.22 3.78 -8.28
C ILE A 67 5.86 3.09 -8.19
N ASN A 68 5.06 3.15 -9.26
CA ASN A 68 3.70 2.59 -9.31
C ASN A 68 3.63 1.20 -9.96
N LYS A 69 4.76 0.57 -10.29
CA LYS A 69 4.75 -0.81 -10.79
C LYS A 69 4.24 -1.75 -9.71
N THR A 70 3.46 -2.75 -10.11
CA THR A 70 2.85 -3.71 -9.16
C THR A 70 3.89 -4.37 -8.25
N VAL A 71 5.11 -4.62 -8.74
CA VAL A 71 6.22 -5.17 -7.95
C VAL A 71 6.68 -4.28 -6.78
N ASN A 72 6.44 -2.97 -6.86
CA ASN A 72 6.72 -2.00 -5.80
C ASN A 72 5.51 -1.69 -4.91
N LEU A 73 4.39 -2.38 -5.10
CA LEU A 73 3.14 -2.13 -4.38
C LEU A 73 2.70 -3.38 -3.63
N ILE A 74 2.10 -3.22 -2.45
CA ILE A 74 1.50 -4.32 -1.66
C ILE A 74 0.19 -3.89 -0.99
N SER A 75 -0.66 -4.87 -0.71
CA SER A 75 -1.90 -4.70 0.05
C SER A 75 -1.64 -4.87 1.55
N LEU A 76 -1.91 -3.85 2.35
CA LEU A 76 -1.80 -3.87 3.81
C LEU A 76 -3.11 -3.46 4.47
N CYS A 77 -3.35 -3.94 5.69
CA CYS A 77 -4.38 -3.38 6.55
C CYS A 77 -3.88 -2.09 7.23
N ASN A 78 -4.81 -1.26 7.72
CA ASN A 78 -4.50 0.01 8.43
C ASN A 78 -3.39 -0.14 9.48
N GLN A 79 -3.49 -1.18 10.32
CA GLN A 79 -2.54 -1.42 11.40
C GLN A 79 -1.15 -1.81 10.88
N CYS A 80 -1.07 -2.77 9.96
CA CYS A 80 0.19 -3.18 9.37
C CYS A 80 0.85 -2.06 8.57
N HIS A 81 0.07 -1.24 7.88
CA HIS A 81 0.59 -0.08 7.15
C HIS A 81 1.26 0.93 8.10
N LYS A 82 0.61 1.25 9.24
CA LYS A 82 1.22 2.08 10.29
C LYS A 82 2.48 1.45 10.89
N LEU A 83 2.43 0.15 11.18
CA LEU A 83 3.55 -0.57 11.78
C LEU A 83 4.80 -0.55 10.89
N VAL A 84 4.63 -0.72 9.57
CA VAL A 84 5.72 -0.66 8.59
C VAL A 84 6.47 0.68 8.65
N HIS A 85 5.76 1.80 8.88
CA HIS A 85 6.36 3.13 9.02
C HIS A 85 6.79 3.51 10.45
N SER A 86 6.76 2.57 11.41
CA SER A 86 7.06 2.85 12.81
C SER A 86 8.10 1.89 13.37
N ASN A 87 8.73 2.29 14.48
CA ASN A 87 9.62 1.44 15.28
C ASN A 87 8.88 0.69 16.40
N GLN A 88 7.55 0.64 16.37
CA GLN A 88 6.76 -0.03 17.41
C GLN A 88 6.86 -1.55 17.29
N GLU A 89 6.87 -2.24 18.43
CA GLU A 89 6.72 -3.69 18.46
C GLU A 89 5.34 -4.08 17.91
N PRO A 90 5.26 -5.12 17.05
CA PRO A 90 3.97 -5.58 16.56
C PRO A 90 3.17 -6.21 17.70
N PRO A 91 1.84 -6.06 17.72
CA PRO A 91 0.99 -6.69 18.73
C PRO A 91 0.72 -8.18 18.45
N PHE A 92 1.38 -8.76 17.45
CA PHE A 92 1.24 -10.16 17.06
C PHE A 92 2.50 -10.95 17.38
N THR A 93 2.34 -12.23 17.70
CA THR A 93 3.43 -13.12 18.12
C THR A 93 3.85 -14.10 17.03
N GLU A 94 3.11 -14.22 15.91
CA GLU A 94 3.47 -15.17 14.87
C GLU A 94 4.77 -14.77 14.16
N ARG A 95 5.79 -15.62 14.26
CA ARG A 95 7.11 -15.41 13.63
C ARG A 95 7.03 -15.06 12.15
N LYS A 96 6.11 -15.69 11.40
CA LYS A 96 5.91 -15.41 9.98
C LYS A 96 5.47 -13.96 9.72
N MET A 97 4.64 -13.41 10.58
CA MET A 97 4.15 -12.03 10.47
C MET A 97 5.24 -11.05 10.87
N ILE A 98 6.00 -11.35 11.92
CA ILE A 98 7.16 -10.56 12.36
C ILE A 98 8.20 -10.49 11.24
N ASN A 99 8.58 -11.63 10.66
CA ASN A 99 9.56 -11.67 9.56
C ASN A 99 9.15 -10.80 8.37
N LYS A 100 7.87 -10.85 7.98
CA LYS A 100 7.36 -10.01 6.88
C LYS A 100 7.34 -8.52 7.23
N LEU A 101 6.95 -8.17 8.45
CA LEU A 101 7.00 -6.78 8.90
C LEU A 101 8.43 -6.24 8.84
N THR A 102 9.40 -7.00 9.34
CA THR A 102 10.83 -6.67 9.27
C THR A 102 11.31 -6.56 7.83
N GLU A 103 10.92 -7.49 6.94
CA GLU A 103 11.25 -7.42 5.52
C GLU A 103 10.79 -6.10 4.88
N TYR A 104 9.54 -5.69 5.12
CA TYR A 104 9.02 -4.45 4.55
C TYR A 104 9.60 -3.19 5.19
N ARG A 105 9.88 -3.20 6.50
CA ARG A 105 10.63 -2.13 7.18
C ARG A 105 12.02 -1.93 6.56
N ASN A 106 12.74 -3.01 6.26
CA ASN A 106 14.08 -2.92 5.68
C ASN A 106 14.07 -2.41 4.22
N LYS A 107 12.96 -2.59 3.50
CA LYS A 107 12.82 -2.10 2.12
C LYS A 107 12.37 -0.65 2.05
N LEU A 108 11.83 -0.10 3.14
CA LEU A 108 11.55 1.32 3.25
C LEU A 108 12.86 2.09 3.27
N LYS A 109 13.26 2.61 2.12
CA LYS A 109 14.32 3.61 2.01
C LYS A 109 13.68 4.97 2.32
N ILE A 110 13.72 5.36 3.59
CA ILE A 110 13.31 6.68 4.09
C ILE A 110 14.56 7.44 4.49
#